data_AF-A0AAE1ERF0-F1
#
_entry.id   AF-A0AAE1ERF0-F1
#
_cell.length_a   1.000
_cell.length_b   1.000
_cell.length_c   1.000
_cell.angle_alpha   90.00
_cell.angle_beta   90.00
_cell.angle_gamma   90.00
#
_symmetry.space_group_name_H-M   'P 1'
#
loop_
_entity.id
_entity.type
_entity.pdbx_description
1 polymer ?
#
loop_
_entity_poly.entity_id
_entity_poly.type
_entity_poly.pdbx_seq_one_letter_code
_entity_poly.pdbx_strand_id
1 'polypeptide(L)'
;MPSCFILVTSSFADDTRVTRKMNRPTQEDTVLLQEDLNTIYRWAAENNMLFNESKFEALRYGSNNNIKEHTYYNTTQDPIDVMSDLRDLQI
;
A
#
# COMPACT_ATOMS: atom_id res chain seq x y z
N MET A 1 -23.63 -4.74 -4.86
CA MET A 1 -23.05 -3.52 -5.45
C MET A 1 -21.60 -3.85 -5.77
N PRO A 2 -21.13 -3.81 -7.02
CA PRO A 2 -19.76 -4.19 -7.32
C PRO A 2 -18.83 -3.11 -6.79
N SER A 3 -18.01 -3.47 -5.80
CA SER A 3 -16.94 -2.66 -5.27
C SER A 3 -15.91 -2.45 -6.39
N CYS A 4 -15.99 -1.30 -7.06
CA CYS A 4 -15.00 -0.92 -8.06
C CYS A 4 -13.67 -0.66 -7.34
N PHE A 5 -12.80 -1.67 -7.32
CA PHE A 5 -11.43 -1.58 -6.84
C PHE A 5 -10.55 -1.11 -7.99
N ILE A 6 -10.22 0.17 -8.00
CA ILE A 6 -9.16 0.68 -8.86
C ILE A 6 -7.86 0.54 -8.06
N LEU A 7 -7.08 -0.49 -8.38
CA LEU A 7 -5.68 -0.61 -8.00
C LEU A 7 -4.87 0.08 -9.10
N VAL A 8 -4.31 1.25 -8.82
CA VAL A 8 -3.34 1.87 -9.74
C VAL A 8 -1.96 1.46 -9.27
N THR A 9 -1.29 0.64 -10.07
CA THR A 9 0.13 0.33 -9.90
C THR A 9 0.91 1.24 -10.85
N SER A 10 1.70 2.17 -10.31
CA SER A 10 2.69 2.90 -11.09
C SER A 10 4.07 2.38 -10.72
N SER A 11 4.82 1.93 -11.71
CA SER A 11 6.21 1.50 -11.55
C SER A 11 7.10 2.42 -12.38
N PHE A 12 8.06 3.08 -11.72
CA PHE A 12 9.09 3.88 -12.36
C PHE A 12 10.44 3.35 -11.91
N ALA A 13 11.19 2.73 -12.84
CA ALA A 13 12.47 2.07 -12.57
C ALA A 13 12.41 1.10 -11.38
N ASP A 14 12.88 1.51 -10.20
CA ASP A 14 12.94 0.77 -8.94
C ASP A 14 11.78 1.06 -7.98
N ASP A 15 11.03 2.15 -8.19
CA ASP A 15 9.91 2.53 -7.34
C ASP A 15 8.61 1.90 -7.82
N THR A 16 7.90 1.22 -6.92
CA THR A 16 6.54 0.70 -7.15
C THR A 16 5.58 1.33 -6.17
N ARG A 17 4.55 2.02 -6.69
CA ARG A 17 3.49 2.63 -5.88
C ARG A 17 2.17 1.91 -6.11
N VAL A 18 1.50 1.57 -5.02
CA VAL A 18 0.22 0.86 -5.02
C VAL A 18 -0.80 1.75 -4.32
N THR A 19 -1.84 2.15 -5.05
CA THR A 19 -2.91 2.98 -4.49
C THR A 19 -4.24 2.27 -4.58
N ARG A 20 -4.96 2.20 -3.45
CA ARG A 20 -6.33 1.67 -3.37
C ARG A 20 -7.26 2.70 -2.77
N LYS A 21 -8.41 2.89 -3.42
CA LYS A 21 -9.47 3.76 -2.91
C LYS A 21 -10.26 3.05 -1.83
N MET A 22 -10.15 3.51 -0.58
CA MET A 22 -10.99 3.06 0.53
C MET A 22 -12.23 3.94 0.64
N ASN A 23 -13.40 3.39 0.30
CA ASN A 23 -14.67 4.13 0.41
C ASN A 23 -15.31 3.98 1.80
N ARG A 24 -14.93 2.96 2.59
CA ARG A 24 -15.46 2.73 3.93
C ARG A 24 -14.38 2.24 4.90
N PRO A 25 -14.48 2.55 6.21
CA PRO A 25 -13.63 2.02 7.27
C PRO A 25 -13.99 0.55 7.59
N THR A 26 -14.10 -0.32 6.60
CA THR A 26 -14.44 -1.73 6.85
C THR A 26 -13.14 -2.51 6.96
N GLN A 27 -13.06 -3.41 7.95
CA GLN A 27 -11.95 -4.36 8.10
C GLN A 27 -11.67 -5.13 6.79
N GLU A 28 -12.71 -5.35 5.98
CA GLU A 28 -12.64 -5.96 4.65
C GLU A 28 -11.75 -5.18 3.67
N ASP A 29 -11.81 -3.85 3.63
CA ASP A 29 -10.96 -3.04 2.74
C ASP A 29 -9.48 -3.14 3.14
N THR A 30 -9.20 -3.27 4.44
CA THR A 30 -7.84 -3.48 4.98
C THR A 30 -7.32 -4.86 4.61
N VAL A 31 -8.14 -5.90 4.77
CA VAL A 31 -7.78 -7.28 4.40
C VAL A 31 -7.47 -7.37 2.91
N LEU A 32 -8.32 -6.79 2.06
CA LEU A 32 -8.12 -6.86 0.63
C LEU A 32 -6.89 -6.07 0.16
N LEU A 33 -6.56 -4.93 0.80
CA LEU A 33 -5.30 -4.23 0.48
C LEU A 33 -4.08 -5.05 0.92
N GLN A 34 -4.16 -5.74 2.06
CA GLN A 34 -3.10 -6.64 2.49
C GLN A 34 -2.93 -7.83 1.53
N GLU A 35 -4.02 -8.37 0.98
CA GLU A 35 -3.98 -9.41 -0.06
C GLU A 35 -3.35 -8.89 -1.37
N ASP A 36 -3.64 -7.65 -1.76
CA ASP A 36 -2.98 -7.03 -2.91
C ASP A 36 -1.47 -6.92 -2.69
N LEU A 37 -1.04 -6.47 -1.50
CA LEU A 37 0.38 -6.40 -1.14
C LEU A 37 1.04 -7.78 -1.23
N ASN A 38 0.42 -8.81 -0.66
CA ASN A 38 0.92 -10.18 -0.72
C ASN A 38 1.05 -10.70 -2.16
N THR A 39 0.09 -10.33 -3.02
CA THR A 39 0.13 -10.69 -4.45
C THR A 39 1.30 -10.02 -5.16
N ILE A 40 1.58 -8.76 -4.85
CA ILE A 40 2.72 -8.02 -5.40
C ILE A 40 4.04 -8.62 -4.92
N TYR A 41 4.15 -9.01 -3.65
CA TYR A 41 5.31 -9.72 -3.12
C TYR A 41 5.56 -11.03 -3.85
N ARG A 42 4.51 -11.83 -4.06
CA ARG A 42 4.61 -13.08 -4.82
C ARG A 42 5.04 -12.84 -6.26
N TRP A 43 4.42 -11.87 -6.94
CA TRP A 43 4.80 -11.51 -8.30
C TRP A 43 6.27 -11.06 -8.38
N ALA A 44 6.74 -10.26 -7.43
CA ALA A 44 8.13 -9.83 -7.39
C ALA A 44 9.09 -11.00 -7.19
N ALA A 45 8.79 -11.91 -6.26
CA ALA A 45 9.58 -13.12 -6.06
C ALA A 45 9.62 -14.00 -7.32
N GLU A 46 8.48 -14.18 -8.00
CA GLU A 46 8.38 -14.92 -9.27
C GLU A 46 9.18 -14.24 -10.40
N ASN A 47 9.28 -12.92 -10.39
CA ASN A 47 10.06 -12.12 -11.36
C ASN A 47 11.51 -11.87 -10.90
N ASN A 48 11.97 -12.57 -9.85
CA ASN A 48 13.31 -12.44 -9.29
C ASN A 48 13.67 -11.00 -8.89
N MET A 49 12.67 -10.22 -8.46
CA MET A 49 12.84 -8.90 -7.87
C MET A 49 12.88 -9.00 -6.35
N LEU A 50 13.74 -8.20 -5.74
CA LEU A 50 13.87 -8.08 -4.29
C LEU A 50 13.44 -6.69 -3.86
N PHE A 51 12.36 -6.60 -3.10
CA PHE A 51 11.94 -5.34 -2.51
C PHE A 51 12.76 -5.04 -1.25
N ASN A 52 13.07 -3.77 -1.05
CA ASN A 52 13.62 -3.31 0.21
C ASN A 52 12.47 -3.00 1.17
N GLU A 53 12.03 -4.02 1.91
CA GLU A 53 10.89 -3.91 2.84
C GLU A 53 11.07 -2.77 3.86
N SER A 54 12.32 -2.48 4.27
CA SER A 54 12.64 -1.39 5.22
C SER A 54 12.39 0.02 4.68
N LYS A 55 12.18 0.15 3.37
CA LYS A 55 11.86 1.44 2.70
C LYS A 55 10.38 1.56 2.37
N PHE A 56 9.53 0.63 2.81
CA PHE A 56 8.11 0.71 2.51
C PHE A 56 7.46 1.82 3.33
N GLU A 57 6.76 2.71 2.64
CA GLU A 57 6.07 3.83 3.25
C GLU A 57 4.60 3.78 2.87
N ALA A 58 3.72 3.83 3.87
CA ALA A 58 2.28 3.90 3.67
C ALA A 58 1.82 5.35 3.72
N LEU A 59 1.15 5.80 2.66
CA LEU A 59 0.58 7.15 2.57
C LEU A 59 -0.95 7.08 2.65
N ARG A 60 -1.53 7.94 3.48
CA ARG A 60 -2.98 7.95 3.75
C ARG A 60 -3.59 9.30 3.43
N TYR A 61 -4.22 9.36 2.27
CA TYR A 61 -4.94 10.55 1.80
C TYR A 61 -6.41 10.52 2.23
N GLY A 62 -6.97 11.69 2.56
CA GLY A 62 -8.39 11.87 2.91
C GLY A 62 -8.61 12.43 4.32
N SER A 63 -9.82 12.91 4.57
CA SER A 63 -10.20 13.60 5.82
C SER A 63 -10.66 12.67 6.94
N ASN A 64 -10.76 11.36 6.67
CA ASN A 64 -11.31 10.41 7.62
C ASN A 64 -10.19 9.84 8.52
N ASN A 65 -9.90 10.57 9.62
CA ASN A 65 -8.87 10.18 10.59
C ASN A 65 -9.15 8.83 11.26
N ASN A 66 -10.42 8.44 11.39
CA ASN A 66 -10.75 7.15 12.01
C ASN A 66 -10.16 5.97 11.21
N ILE A 67 -10.23 6.02 9.86
CA ILE A 67 -9.58 5.02 8.99
C ILE A 67 -8.07 5.03 9.18
N LYS A 68 -7.49 6.24 9.29
CA LYS A 68 -6.04 6.41 9.42
C LYS A 68 -5.49 5.96 10.77
N GLU A 69 -6.29 5.86 11.81
CA GLU A 69 -5.82 5.45 13.14
C GLU A 69 -6.07 3.95 13.40
N HIS A 70 -7.02 3.34 12.68
CA HIS A 70 -7.48 1.96 12.94
C HIS A 70 -7.05 0.94 11.88
N THR A 71 -6.32 1.35 10.84
CA THR A 71 -5.81 0.44 9.81
C THR A 71 -4.29 0.33 9.89
N TYR A 72 -3.76 -0.88 9.72
CA TYR A 72 -2.33 -1.18 9.73
C TYR A 72 -2.05 -2.23 8.65
N TYR A 73 -0.90 -2.11 7.99
CA TYR A 73 -0.47 -3.02 6.94
C TYR A 73 0.92 -3.53 7.28
N ASN A 74 1.18 -4.79 6.98
CA ASN A 74 2.45 -5.43 7.28
C ASN A 74 3.13 -5.85 5.99
N THR A 75 4.45 -5.80 5.97
CA THR A 75 5.27 -6.55 5.02
C THR A 75 5.39 -8.00 5.45
N THR A 76 6.22 -8.77 4.75
CA THR A 76 6.54 -10.15 5.13
C THR A 76 7.16 -10.24 6.53
N GLN A 77 7.86 -9.18 6.97
CA GLN A 77 8.67 -9.20 8.20
C GLN A 77 8.22 -8.17 9.24
N ASP A 78 7.77 -6.97 8.84
CA ASP A 78 7.56 -5.83 9.75
C ASP A 78 6.32 -4.99 9.38
N PRO A 79 5.73 -4.23 10.33
CA PRO A 79 4.67 -3.27 10.02
C PRO A 79 5.20 -2.14 9.12
N ILE A 80 4.38 -1.70 8.15
CA ILE A 80 4.73 -0.61 7.25
C ILE A 80 4.52 0.73 7.96
N ASP A 81 5.57 1.55 8.01
CA ASP A 81 5.52 2.87 8.61
C ASP A 81 4.61 3.81 7.82
N VAL A 82 3.77 4.55 8.57
CA VAL A 82 2.85 5.52 7.99
C VAL A 82 3.51 6.89 8.00
N MET A 83 3.78 7.43 6.81
CA MET A 83 4.32 8.77 6.67
C MET A 83 3.19 9.79 6.45
N SER A 84 3.31 10.96 7.08
CA SER A 84 2.38 12.08 6.87
C SER A 84 2.64 12.83 5.58
N ASP A 85 3.90 12.85 5.14
CA ASP A 85 4.38 13.67 4.04
C ASP A 85 5.31 12.86 3.14
N LEU A 86 5.12 12.99 1.83
CA LEU A 86 6.12 12.59 0.86
C LEU A 86 7.23 13.65 0.85
N ARG A 87 8.44 13.26 1.23
CA ARG A 87 9.61 14.04 0.80
C ARG A 87 9.83 13.74 -0.67
N ASP A 88 9.24 14.58 -1.53
CA ASP A 88 9.57 14.60 -2.95
C ASP A 88 11.07 14.88 -3.08
N LEU A 89 11.82 13.93 -3.63
CA LEU A 89 13.12 14.23 -4.23
C LEU A 89 12.82 14.95 -5.54
N GLN A 90 12.56 16.26 -5.42
CA GLN A 90 12.56 17.16 -6.56
C GLN A 90 13.90 17.03 -7.28
N ILE A 91 13.83 16.66 -8.56
CA ILE A 91 14.82 17.07 -9.56
C ILE A 91 14.45 18.48 -10.01
#